data_AF-A0A1H3GG87-F1
#
_entry.id   AF-A0A1H3GG87-F1
#
_cell.length_a   1.000
_cell.length_b   1.000
_cell.length_c   1.000
_cell.angle_alpha   90.00
_cell.angle_beta   90.00
_cell.angle_gamma   90.00
#
_symmetry.space_group_name_H-M   'P 1'
#
loop_
_entity.id
_entity.type
_entity.pdbx_description
1 polymer ?
#
loop_
_entity_poly.entity_id
_entity_poly.type
_entity_poly.pdbx_seq_one_letter_code
_entity_poly.pdbx_strand_id
1 'polypeptide(L)'
;MSQDRPGAGAKFDDEDYPAYTMGRAAEMLEVTQPFLRSLEDAGLIDPQRSAGGHRRYSRRQLRRAERARELIDQGTPVAAACRIITLEDQLAEHTGPPEPGAQS
;
A
#
# COMPACT_ATOMS: atom_id res chain seq x y z
N MET A 1 27.43 -26.48 -3.89
CA MET A 1 26.83 -25.37 -3.13
C MET A 1 27.01 -24.10 -3.95
N SER A 2 26.07 -23.81 -4.85
CA SER A 2 26.09 -22.58 -5.66
C SER A 2 25.05 -21.64 -5.06
N GLN A 3 25.53 -20.54 -4.48
CA GLN A 3 24.66 -19.49 -3.96
C GLN A 3 24.06 -18.72 -5.13
N ASP A 4 22.79 -18.98 -5.39
CA ASP A 4 21.91 -18.11 -6.14
C ASP A 4 21.77 -16.81 -5.35
N ARG A 5 22.48 -15.76 -5.76
CA ARG A 5 22.26 -14.40 -5.24
C ARG A 5 20.97 -13.92 -5.87
N PRO A 6 19.87 -13.70 -5.11
CA PRO A 6 18.67 -13.14 -5.70
C PRO A 6 19.04 -11.77 -6.28
N GLY A 7 18.88 -11.65 -7.60
CA GLY A 7 19.23 -10.46 -8.35
C GLY A 7 18.56 -9.23 -7.76
N ALA A 8 19.26 -8.09 -7.80
CA ALA A 8 18.76 -6.81 -7.31
C ALA A 8 17.37 -6.43 -7.86
N GLY A 9 16.92 -7.03 -8.98
CA GLY A 9 15.56 -6.92 -9.52
C GLY A 9 14.45 -7.39 -8.57
N ALA A 10 14.66 -8.46 -7.79
CA ALA A 10 13.65 -9.00 -6.87
C ALA A 10 13.37 -8.09 -5.66
N LYS A 11 14.30 -7.18 -5.33
CA LYS A 11 14.11 -6.19 -4.24
C LYS A 11 13.35 -4.94 -4.69
N PHE A 12 13.30 -4.66 -6.00
CA PHE A 12 12.51 -3.56 -6.56
C PHE A 12 11.03 -3.93 -6.73
N ASP A 13 10.73 -5.23 -6.79
CA ASP A 13 9.39 -5.79 -6.87
C ASP A 13 8.82 -6.20 -5.50
N ASP A 14 9.59 -6.00 -4.43
CA ASP A 14 9.09 -6.16 -3.07
C ASP A 14 8.21 -4.94 -2.73
N GLU A 15 6.93 -5.08 -3.06
CA GLU A 15 5.92 -4.03 -2.85
C GLU A 15 5.70 -3.71 -1.36
N ASP A 16 6.18 -4.58 -0.46
CA ASP A 16 6.14 -4.43 0.99
C ASP A 16 7.39 -3.78 1.56
N TYR A 17 8.46 -3.60 0.76
CA TYR A 17 9.65 -2.92 1.23
C TYR A 17 9.36 -1.45 1.60
N PRO A 18 9.65 -1.02 2.85
CA PRO A 18 9.25 0.29 3.38
C PRO A 18 10.22 1.40 2.92
N ALA A 19 10.14 1.75 1.64
CA ALA A 19 11.06 2.70 1.00
C ALA A 19 10.70 4.18 1.22
N TYR A 20 9.41 4.49 1.43
CA TYR A 20 8.92 5.86 1.30
C TYR A 20 8.75 6.53 2.66
N THR A 21 9.20 7.78 2.81
CA THR A 21 8.95 8.57 4.03
C THR A 21 7.58 9.26 3.94
N MET A 22 7.08 9.75 5.07
CA MET A 22 5.79 10.48 5.14
C MET A 22 5.69 11.64 4.13
N GLY A 23 6.72 12.49 4.08
CA GLY A 23 6.74 13.62 3.15
C GLY A 23 6.75 13.15 1.69
N ARG A 24 7.55 12.13 1.38
CA ARG A 24 7.64 11.60 0.01
C ARG A 24 6.35 10.91 -0.43
N ALA A 25 5.71 10.17 0.47
CA ALA A 25 4.41 9.55 0.25
C ALA A 25 3.33 10.60 -0.04
N ALA A 26 3.26 11.66 0.79
CA ALA A 26 2.31 12.76 0.62
C ALA A 26 2.50 13.47 -0.74
N GLU A 27 3.74 13.76 -1.11
CA GLU A 27 4.08 14.38 -2.40
C GLU A 27 3.70 13.48 -3.59
N MET A 28 4.07 12.19 -3.54
CA MET A 28 3.79 11.24 -4.64
C MET A 28 2.30 11.02 -4.88
N LEU A 29 1.50 11.05 -3.81
CA LEU A 29 0.06 10.85 -3.87
C LEU A 29 -0.70 12.17 -4.02
N GLU A 30 0.00 13.31 -4.08
CA GLU A 30 -0.56 14.66 -4.06
C GLU A 30 -1.61 14.86 -2.95
N VAL A 31 -1.35 14.29 -1.77
CA VAL A 31 -2.20 14.40 -0.57
C VAL A 31 -1.47 15.13 0.54
N THR A 32 -2.19 15.46 1.61
CA THR A 32 -1.61 16.08 2.78
C THR A 32 -1.07 15.04 3.76
N GLN A 33 -0.07 15.40 4.58
CA GLN A 33 0.38 14.53 5.67
C GLN A 33 -0.74 14.21 6.69
N PRO A 34 -1.62 15.14 7.09
CA PRO A 34 -2.82 14.82 7.88
C PRO A 34 -3.69 13.71 7.28
N PHE A 35 -3.85 13.67 5.95
CA PHE A 35 -4.61 12.62 5.28
C PHE A 35 -3.97 11.24 5.50
N LEU A 36 -2.67 11.11 5.27
CA LEU A 36 -1.96 9.85 5.53
C LEU A 36 -2.07 9.42 7.01
N ARG A 37 -2.02 10.38 7.96
CA ARG A 37 -2.26 10.09 9.38
C ARG A 37 -3.68 9.57 9.64
N SER A 38 -4.71 10.14 9.00
CA SER A 38 -6.07 9.62 9.16
C SER A 38 -6.24 8.19 8.66
N LEU A 39 -5.47 7.79 7.63
CA LEU A 39 -5.47 6.41 7.14
C LEU A 39 -4.71 5.47 8.08
N GLU A 40 -3.62 5.94 8.70
CA GLU A 40 -2.94 5.22 9.79
C GLU A 40 -3.88 4.99 10.97
N ASP A 41 -4.56 6.04 11.44
CA ASP A 41 -5.47 5.99 12.58
C ASP A 41 -6.68 5.07 12.29
N ALA A 42 -7.11 4.99 11.03
CA ALA A 42 -8.15 4.08 10.56
C ALA A 42 -7.65 2.64 10.32
N GLY A 43 -6.35 2.37 10.46
CA GLY A 43 -5.75 1.05 10.29
C GLY A 43 -5.61 0.57 8.84
N LEU A 44 -5.80 1.44 7.85
CA LEU A 44 -5.67 1.07 6.44
C LEU A 44 -4.20 0.86 6.02
N ILE A 45 -3.31 1.66 6.61
CA ILE A 45 -1.86 1.60 6.39
C ILE A 45 -1.14 1.54 7.75
N ASP A 46 -0.05 0.79 7.81
CA ASP A 46 0.74 0.59 9.04
C ASP A 46 2.23 0.81 8.75
N PRO A 47 2.73 2.05 8.85
CA PRO A 47 4.11 2.36 8.48
C PRO A 47 5.10 1.69 9.43
N GLN A 48 6.10 1.04 8.86
CA GLN A 48 7.23 0.57 9.65
C GLN A 48 8.01 1.77 10.20
N ARG A 49 8.38 1.71 11.47
CA ARG A 49 9.29 2.70 12.07
C ARG A 49 10.72 2.27 11.81
N SER A 50 11.53 3.15 11.22
CA SER A 50 12.97 2.93 11.11
C SER A 50 13.65 2.97 12.48
N ALA A 51 14.91 2.53 12.56
CA ALA A 51 15.71 2.66 13.78
C ALA A 51 15.84 4.12 14.28
N GLY A 52 15.70 5.10 13.38
CA GLY A 52 15.66 6.53 13.71
C GLY A 52 14.27 7.08 14.02
N GLY A 53 13.23 6.24 14.12
CA GLY A 53 11.86 6.63 14.46
C GLY A 53 11.04 7.21 13.31
N HIS A 54 11.60 7.26 12.09
CA HIS A 54 10.89 7.81 10.94
C HIS A 54 9.91 6.78 10.38
N ARG A 55 8.69 7.22 10.08
CA ARG A 55 7.68 6.39 9.39
C ARG A 55 8.16 6.05 7.98
N ARG A 56 8.03 4.78 7.62
CA ARG A 56 8.35 4.23 6.32
C ARG A 56 7.16 3.44 5.78
N TYR A 57 6.73 3.82 4.58
CA TYR A 57 5.60 3.22 3.89
C TYR A 57 6.11 2.33 2.76
N SER A 58 5.40 1.23 2.55
CA SER A 58 5.62 0.36 1.40
C SER A 58 4.83 0.83 0.18
N ARG A 59 5.13 0.28 -1.00
CA ARG A 59 4.42 0.62 -2.23
C ARG A 59 2.96 0.15 -2.18
N ARG A 60 2.71 -1.02 -1.57
CA ARG A 60 1.36 -1.54 -1.32
C ARG A 60 0.53 -0.56 -0.47
N GLN A 61 1.14 0.02 0.57
CA GLN A 61 0.47 1.03 1.40
C GLN A 61 0.15 2.31 0.64
N LEU A 62 1.03 2.75 -0.26
CA LEU A 62 0.76 3.93 -1.09
C LEU A 62 -0.41 3.69 -2.05
N ARG A 63 -0.51 2.51 -2.66
CA ARG A 63 -1.68 2.16 -3.51
C ARG A 63 -3.00 2.18 -2.72
N ARG A 64 -3.00 1.67 -1.49
CA ARG A 64 -4.18 1.75 -0.61
C ARG A 64 -4.56 3.20 -0.31
N ALA A 65 -3.57 4.05 -0.04
CA ALA A 65 -3.81 5.46 0.22
C ALA A 65 -4.33 6.22 -1.00
N GLU A 66 -3.83 5.91 -2.20
CA GLU A 66 -4.33 6.41 -3.47
C GLU A 66 -5.80 6.02 -3.67
N ARG A 67 -6.13 4.73 -3.50
CA ARG A 67 -7.50 4.24 -3.61
C ARG A 67 -8.44 4.88 -2.58
N ALA A 68 -7.96 5.09 -1.36
CA ALA A 68 -8.75 5.77 -0.33
C ALA A 68 -9.05 7.21 -0.74
N ARG A 69 -8.08 7.92 -1.31
CA ARG A 69 -8.27 9.27 -1.84
C ARG A 69 -9.38 9.27 -2.90
N GLU A 70 -9.31 8.37 -3.88
CA GLU A 70 -10.33 8.29 -4.94
C GLU A 70 -11.75 8.09 -4.37
N LEU A 71 -11.92 7.19 -3.40
CA LEU A 71 -13.22 6.93 -2.77
C LEU A 71 -13.72 8.14 -1.99
N ILE A 72 -12.82 8.83 -1.27
CA ILE A 72 -13.15 10.03 -0.49
C ILE A 72 -13.52 11.19 -1.41
N ASP A 73 -12.80 11.37 -2.52
CA ASP A 73 -13.11 12.38 -3.54
C ASP A 73 -14.48 12.12 -4.21
N GLN A 74 -14.95 10.87 -4.23
CA GLN A 74 -16.29 10.47 -4.65
C GLN A 74 -17.38 10.67 -3.56
N GLY A 75 -17.01 11.18 -2.38
CA GLY A 75 -17.92 11.42 -1.26
C GLY A 75 -18.04 10.27 -0.25
N THR A 76 -17.19 9.25 -0.36
CA THR A 76 -17.18 8.14 0.61
C THR A 76 -16.52 8.57 1.91
N PRO A 77 -17.14 8.36 3.08
CA PRO A 77 -16.49 8.63 4.36
C PRO A 77 -15.20 7.81 4.53
N VAL A 78 -14.17 8.41 5.16
CA VAL A 78 -12.84 7.76 5.37
C VAL A 78 -12.97 6.35 5.95
N ALA A 79 -13.80 6.17 6.98
CA ALA A 79 -14.02 4.86 7.61
C ALA A 79 -14.60 3.82 6.63
N ALA A 80 -15.54 4.24 5.76
CA ALA A 80 -16.11 3.36 4.75
C ALA A 80 -15.09 3.04 3.65
N ALA A 81 -14.34 4.04 3.18
CA ALA A 81 -13.27 3.83 2.21
C ALA A 81 -12.21 2.84 2.72
N CYS A 82 -11.76 3.00 3.97
CA CYS A 82 -10.81 2.07 4.59
C CYS A 82 -11.37 0.65 4.68
N ARG A 83 -12.67 0.51 5.02
CA ARG A 83 -13.32 -0.81 5.10
C ARG A 83 -13.44 -1.48 3.73
N ILE A 84 -13.83 -0.73 2.69
CA ILE A 84 -13.93 -1.23 1.32
C ILE A 84 -12.59 -1.78 0.86
N ILE A 85 -11.51 -0.99 0.98
CA ILE A 85 -10.18 -1.38 0.50
C ILE A 85 -9.65 -2.59 1.28
N THR A 86 -9.86 -2.63 2.60
CA THR A 86 -9.46 -3.78 3.41
C THR A 86 -10.14 -5.07 2.94
N LEU A 87 -11.41 -4.99 2.55
CA LEU A 87 -12.15 -6.15 2.03
C LEU A 87 -11.75 -6.52 0.61
N GLU A 88 -11.48 -5.55 -0.26
CA GLU A 88 -10.94 -5.77 -1.61
C GLU A 88 -9.60 -6.52 -1.56
N ASP A 89 -8.71 -6.11 -0.66
CA ASP A 89 -7.42 -6.77 -0.45
C ASP A 89 -7.58 -8.22 0.05
N GLN A 90 -8.43 -8.44 1.06
CA GLN A 90 -8.72 -9.79 1.55
C GLN A 90 -9.29 -10.68 0.43
N LEU A 91 -10.15 -10.12 -0.43
CA LEU A 91 -10.72 -10.86 -1.56
C LEU A 91 -9.66 -11.22 -2.61
N ALA A 92 -8.73 -10.30 -2.89
CA ALA A 92 -7.62 -10.53 -3.81
C ALA A 92 -6.67 -11.63 -3.27
N GLU A 93 -6.40 -11.64 -1.96
CA GLU A 93 -5.62 -12.69 -1.31
C GLU A 93 -6.28 -14.07 -1.41
N HIS A 94 -7.62 -14.14 -1.33
CA HIS A 94 -8.36 -15.40 -1.35
C HIS A 94 -8.67 -15.95 -2.76
N THR A 95 -8.74 -15.09 -3.77
CA THR A 95 -9.13 -15.52 -5.13
C THR A 95 -7.93 -16.03 -5.94
N GLY A 96 -6.70 -15.71 -5.52
CA GLY A 96 -5.50 -15.90 -6.34
C GLY A 96 -5.53 -15.01 -7.60
N PRO A 97 -4.39 -14.73 -8.25
CA PRO A 97 -4.41 -14.05 -9.53
C PRO A 97 -5.26 -14.88 -10.53
N PRO A 98 -6.08 -14.24 -11.38
CA PRO A 98 -6.83 -14.98 -12.40
C PRO A 98 -5.84 -15.77 -13.26
N GLU A 99 -6.00 -17.11 -13.29
CA GLU A 99 -5.21 -18.01 -14.12
C GLU A 99 -5.18 -17.46 -15.57
N PRO A 100 -4.01 -17.07 -16.10
CA PRO A 100 -3.90 -16.59 -17.47
C PRO A 100 -4.04 -17.78 -18.43
N GLY A 101 -5.28 -18.21 -18.71
CA GLY A 101 -5.48 -19.38 -19.58
C GLY A 101 -6.90 -19.83 -19.87
N ALA A 102 -7.95 -19.27 -19.27
CA ALA A 102 -9.33 -19.66 -19.59
C ALA A 102 -9.95 -18.76 -20.67
N GLN A 103 -9.41 -18.79 -21.89
CA GLN A 103 -10.12 -18.36 -23.10
C GLN A 103 -10.06 -19.53 -24.08
N SER A 104 -11.22 -20.17 -24.25
CA SER A 104 -11.47 -21.28 -25.18
C SER A 104 -11.42 -20.86 -26.65
#